data_AF-D8S203-F1
#
_entry.id   AF-D8S203-F1
#
_cell.length_a   1.000
_cell.length_b   1.000
_cell.length_c   1.000
_cell.angle_alpha   90.00
_cell.angle_beta   90.00
_cell.angle_gamma   90.00
#
_symmetry.space_group_name_H-M   'P 1'
#
loop_
_entity.id
_entity.type
_entity.pdbx_description
1 polymer ?
#
loop_
_entity_poly.entity_id
_entity_poly.type
_entity_poly.pdbx_seq_one_letter_code
_entity_poly.pdbx_strand_id
1 'polypeptide(L)'
;MNKPGQGGGGAAATTAAAAAATIHRQRALLQRADADIANLIDNFAHMLKAARVNDPVRNAQENFQMDIHASRVVQAADSLLKLVSELKQNAVFSDFISLNECIAERAARFEEQNSDTERLLLSVGEELGASLVELETHYYKSLQRLSPAEHQAQE
;
A
#
# COMPACT_ATOMS: atom_id res chain seq x y z
N MET A 1 -33.36 17.14 -14.19
CA MET A 1 -32.25 16.91 -15.15
C MET A 1 -31.16 16.14 -14.43
N ASN A 2 -30.92 14.91 -14.88
CA ASN A 2 -30.05 13.94 -14.21
C ASN A 2 -28.77 13.76 -15.02
N LYS A 3 -27.60 13.86 -14.39
CA LYS A 3 -26.35 13.28 -14.89
C LYS A 3 -25.49 12.85 -13.69
N PRO A 4 -25.36 11.55 -13.41
CA PRO A 4 -24.35 11.08 -12.48
C PRO A 4 -22.99 11.06 -13.21
N GLY A 5 -22.01 11.71 -12.58
CA GLY A 5 -20.63 11.76 -13.04
C GLY A 5 -20.00 10.38 -13.00
N GLN A 6 -19.52 9.97 -14.16
CA GLN A 6 -18.67 8.81 -14.41
C GLN A 6 -17.30 9.06 -13.78
N GLY A 7 -16.99 8.37 -12.68
CA GLY A 7 -15.74 8.55 -11.94
C GLY A 7 -15.32 7.27 -11.21
N GLY A 8 -15.11 6.18 -11.96
CA GLY A 8 -14.71 4.89 -11.35
C GLY A 8 -13.68 4.07 -12.15
N GLY A 9 -13.32 4.48 -13.37
CA GLY A 9 -12.45 3.69 -14.25
C GLY A 9 -10.93 3.90 -14.07
N GLY A 10 -10.53 5.00 -13.42
CA GLY A 10 -9.11 5.41 -13.35
C GLY A 10 -8.28 4.60 -12.34
N ALA A 11 -8.82 4.36 -11.14
CA ALA A 11 -8.06 3.76 -10.04
C ALA A 11 -7.67 2.29 -10.29
N ALA A 12 -8.54 1.49 -10.89
CA ALA A 12 -8.26 0.10 -11.20
C ALA A 12 -7.20 -0.08 -12.31
N ALA A 13 -7.20 0.82 -13.31
CA ALA A 13 -6.20 0.82 -14.38
C ALA A 13 -4.82 1.24 -13.86
N THR A 14 -4.76 2.17 -12.91
CA THR A 14 -3.50 2.61 -12.29
C THR A 14 -2.86 1.55 -11.41
N THR A 15 -3.66 0.76 -10.68
CA THR A 15 -3.14 -0.32 -9.82
C THR A 15 -2.63 -1.50 -10.66
N ALA A 16 -3.30 -1.85 -11.76
CA ALA A 16 -2.83 -2.88 -12.68
C ALA A 16 -1.52 -2.50 -13.38
N ALA A 17 -1.38 -1.23 -13.79
CA ALA A 17 -0.15 -0.71 -14.38
C ALA A 17 1.01 -0.68 -13.35
N ALA A 18 0.72 -0.30 -12.10
CA ALA A 18 1.69 -0.33 -11.01
C ALA A 18 2.15 -1.75 -10.67
N ALA A 19 1.23 -2.72 -10.63
CA ALA A 19 1.56 -4.14 -10.41
C ALA A 19 2.45 -4.69 -11.54
N ALA A 20 2.13 -4.38 -12.81
CA ALA A 20 2.95 -4.77 -13.95
C ALA A 20 4.37 -4.15 -13.87
N ALA A 21 4.47 -2.87 -13.52
CA ALA A 21 5.76 -2.19 -13.34
C ALA A 21 6.63 -2.85 -12.25
N THR A 22 6.02 -3.25 -11.12
CA THR A 22 6.71 -3.96 -10.04
C THR A 22 7.22 -5.33 -10.48
N ILE A 23 6.42 -6.10 -11.21
CA ILE A 23 6.82 -7.41 -11.77
C ILE A 23 7.96 -7.25 -12.77
N HIS A 24 7.87 -6.27 -13.67
CA HIS A 24 8.95 -5.97 -14.61
C HIS A 24 10.24 -5.58 -13.90
N ARG A 25 10.15 -4.78 -12.83
CA ARG A 25 11.31 -4.39 -12.04
C ARG A 25 11.95 -5.59 -11.35
N GLN A 26 11.16 -6.44 -10.69
CA GLN A 26 11.68 -7.67 -10.06
C GLN A 26 12.40 -8.56 -11.07
N ARG A 27 11.83 -8.74 -12.26
CA ARG A 27 12.45 -9.53 -13.33
C ARG A 27 13.78 -8.93 -13.80
N ALA A 28 13.84 -7.61 -13.94
CA ALA A 28 15.07 -6.92 -14.33
C ALA A 28 16.18 -7.07 -13.27
N LEU A 29 15.84 -7.03 -11.98
CA LEU A 29 16.80 -7.24 -10.88
C LEU A 29 17.38 -8.66 -10.90
N LEU A 30 16.55 -9.68 -11.13
CA LEU A 30 17.00 -11.08 -11.27
C LEU A 30 17.90 -11.27 -12.48
N GLN A 31 17.48 -10.76 -13.64
CA GLN A 31 18.28 -10.83 -14.87
C GLN A 31 19.65 -10.16 -14.71
N ARG A 32 19.70 -9.03 -14.00
CA ARG A 32 20.95 -8.35 -13.68
C ARG A 32 21.85 -9.19 -12.77
N ALA A 33 21.27 -9.82 -11.75
CA ALA A 33 22.02 -10.73 -10.86
C ALA A 33 22.67 -11.87 -11.64
N ASP A 34 21.88 -12.55 -12.49
CA ASP A 34 22.34 -13.68 -13.28
C ASP A 34 23.47 -13.26 -14.24
N ALA A 35 23.32 -12.11 -14.89
CA ALA A 35 24.34 -11.56 -15.78
C ALA A 35 25.64 -11.21 -15.03
N ASP A 36 25.54 -10.54 -13.88
CA ASP A 36 26.71 -10.16 -13.09
C ASP A 36 27.44 -11.39 -12.51
N ILE A 37 26.71 -12.42 -12.06
CA ILE A 37 27.28 -13.68 -11.58
C ILE A 37 27.98 -14.42 -12.71
N ALA A 38 27.35 -14.54 -13.88
CA ALA A 38 27.96 -15.18 -15.06
C ALA A 38 29.25 -14.44 -15.46
N ASN A 39 29.20 -13.11 -15.54
CA ASN A 39 30.38 -12.29 -15.82
C ASN A 39 31.50 -12.51 -14.79
N LEU A 40 31.18 -12.61 -13.51
CA LEU A 40 32.18 -12.84 -12.46
C LEU A 40 32.87 -14.19 -12.65
N ILE A 41 32.10 -15.26 -12.86
CA ILE A 41 32.60 -16.62 -13.05
C ILE A 41 33.45 -16.72 -14.32
N ASP A 42 32.96 -16.19 -15.44
CA ASP A 42 33.65 -16.26 -16.73
C ASP A 42 34.99 -15.51 -16.70
N ASN A 43 34.99 -14.27 -16.19
CA ASN A 43 36.22 -13.48 -16.10
C ASN A 43 37.22 -14.11 -15.12
N PHE A 44 36.76 -14.69 -14.00
CA PHE A 44 37.64 -15.42 -13.08
C PHE A 44 38.23 -16.68 -13.74
N ALA A 45 37.43 -17.42 -14.51
CA ALA A 45 37.91 -18.57 -15.27
C ALA A 45 38.98 -18.18 -16.31
N HIS A 46 38.85 -17.00 -16.93
CA HIS A 46 39.88 -16.45 -17.81
C HIS A 46 41.18 -16.12 -17.07
N MET A 47 41.09 -15.53 -15.87
CA MET A 47 42.28 -15.28 -15.03
C MET A 47 43.00 -16.57 -14.66
N LEU A 48 42.27 -17.63 -14.30
CA LEU A 48 42.86 -18.94 -14.00
C LEU A 48 43.58 -19.55 -15.21
N LYS A 49 43.05 -19.34 -16.43
CA LYS A 49 43.71 -19.79 -17.66
C LYS A 49 44.99 -18.99 -17.93
N ALA A 50 44.94 -17.67 -17.75
CA ALA A 50 46.09 -16.76 -17.93
C ALA A 50 47.20 -16.97 -16.89
N ALA A 51 46.88 -17.53 -15.72
CA ALA A 51 47.87 -17.85 -14.69
C ALA A 51 48.79 -19.04 -15.03
N ARG A 52 48.53 -19.77 -16.13
CA ARG A 52 49.41 -20.88 -16.57
C ARG A 52 50.70 -20.31 -17.15
N VAL A 53 51.83 -20.85 -16.71
CA VAL A 53 53.15 -20.42 -17.21
C VAL A 53 53.37 -20.95 -18.63
N ASN A 54 53.45 -20.03 -19.60
CA ASN A 54 53.76 -20.25 -21.00
C ASN A 54 55.13 -19.61 -21.35
N ASP A 55 55.43 -19.44 -22.66
CA ASP A 55 56.62 -18.71 -23.10
C ASP A 55 56.57 -17.21 -22.71
N PRO A 56 57.72 -16.50 -22.67
CA PRO A 56 57.78 -15.13 -22.16
C PRO A 56 56.88 -14.14 -22.91
N VAL A 57 56.71 -14.32 -24.22
CA VAL A 57 55.90 -13.42 -25.06
C VAL A 57 54.41 -13.64 -24.77
N ARG A 58 54.00 -14.91 -24.68
CA ARG A 58 52.63 -15.27 -24.28
C ARG A 58 52.30 -14.82 -22.86
N ASN A 59 53.18 -15.03 -21.90
CA ASN A 59 52.96 -14.60 -20.51
C ASN A 59 52.77 -13.09 -20.42
N ALA A 60 53.56 -12.31 -21.17
CA ALA A 60 53.41 -10.85 -21.20
C ALA A 60 52.04 -10.43 -21.77
N GLN A 61 51.58 -11.09 -22.84
CA GLN A 61 50.27 -10.84 -23.42
C GLN A 61 49.12 -11.25 -22.49
N GLU A 62 49.20 -12.44 -21.88
CA GLU A 62 48.19 -12.98 -20.97
C GLU A 62 48.11 -12.18 -19.66
N ASN A 63 49.23 -11.65 -19.14
CA ASN A 63 49.23 -10.74 -18.00
C ASN A 63 48.41 -9.48 -18.26
N PHE A 64 48.56 -8.86 -19.44
CA PHE A 64 47.76 -7.67 -19.78
C PHE A 64 46.26 -7.99 -19.85
N GLN A 65 45.89 -9.17 -20.37
CA GLN A 65 44.50 -9.61 -20.39
C GLN A 65 43.98 -9.94 -18.98
N MET A 66 44.83 -10.46 -18.10
CA MET A 66 44.49 -10.77 -16.72
C MET A 66 44.06 -9.50 -15.96
N ASP A 67 44.73 -8.37 -16.17
CA ASP A 67 44.35 -7.08 -15.57
C ASP A 67 42.95 -6.62 -16.00
N ILE A 68 42.61 -6.82 -17.29
CA ILE A 68 41.28 -6.50 -17.82
C ILE A 68 40.21 -7.38 -17.16
N HIS A 69 40.46 -8.69 -17.06
CA HIS A 69 39.53 -9.62 -16.44
C HIS A 69 39.36 -9.33 -14.94
N ALA A 70 40.44 -9.01 -14.22
CA ALA A 70 40.38 -8.62 -12.82
C ALA A 70 39.53 -7.36 -12.62
N SER A 71 39.70 -6.35 -13.46
CA SER A 71 38.86 -5.14 -13.44
C SER A 71 37.37 -5.45 -13.66
N ARG A 72 37.06 -6.34 -14.62
CA ARG A 72 35.67 -6.77 -14.88
C ARG A 72 35.06 -7.57 -13.73
N VAL A 73 35.84 -8.41 -13.03
CA VAL A 73 35.39 -9.11 -11.82
C VAL A 73 35.01 -8.11 -10.74
N VAL A 74 35.85 -7.10 -10.50
CA VAL A 74 35.57 -6.03 -9.52
C VAL A 74 34.30 -5.25 -9.90
N GLN A 75 34.13 -4.92 -11.19
CA GLN A 75 32.94 -4.23 -11.69
C GLN A 75 31.66 -5.05 -11.49
N ALA A 76 31.69 -6.36 -11.78
CA ALA A 76 30.56 -7.25 -11.57
C ALA A 76 30.21 -7.35 -10.07
N ALA A 77 31.22 -7.45 -9.20
CA ALA A 77 31.02 -7.46 -7.75
C ALA A 77 30.40 -6.15 -7.23
N ASP A 78 30.87 -4.99 -7.70
CA ASP A 78 30.28 -3.69 -7.35
C ASP A 78 28.82 -3.58 -7.84
N SER A 79 28.53 -4.07 -9.05
CA SER A 79 27.16 -4.13 -9.56
C SER A 79 26.24 -5.00 -8.69
N LEU A 80 26.72 -6.15 -8.22
CA LEU A 80 26.00 -7.01 -7.27
C LEU A 80 25.77 -6.31 -5.93
N LEU A 81 26.74 -5.56 -5.40
CA LEU A 81 26.55 -4.79 -4.17
C LEU A 81 25.47 -3.70 -4.33
N LYS A 82 25.47 -3.00 -5.47
CA LYS A 82 24.41 -2.03 -5.82
C LYS A 82 23.05 -2.70 -5.92
N LEU A 83 22.97 -3.87 -6.54
CA LEU A 83 21.75 -4.67 -6.62
C LEU A 83 21.23 -5.04 -5.22
N VAL A 84 22.09 -5.52 -4.33
CA VAL A 84 21.72 -5.84 -2.94
C VAL A 84 21.21 -4.61 -2.20
N SER A 85 21.84 -3.45 -2.41
CA SER A 85 21.37 -2.18 -1.84
C SER A 85 19.96 -1.83 -2.32
N GLU A 86 19.70 -1.94 -3.62
CA GLU A 86 18.37 -1.70 -4.20
C GLU A 86 17.33 -2.69 -3.67
N LEU A 87 17.68 -3.97 -3.51
CA LEU A 87 16.78 -4.98 -2.93
C LEU A 87 16.43 -4.66 -1.47
N LYS A 88 17.41 -4.25 -0.66
CA LYS A 88 17.17 -3.81 0.73
C LYS A 88 16.25 -2.59 0.77
N GLN A 89 16.50 -1.62 -0.10
CA GLN A 89 15.67 -0.43 -0.23
C GLN A 89 14.22 -0.80 -0.56
N ASN A 90 14.02 -1.67 -1.56
CA ASN A 90 12.69 -2.12 -1.97
C ASN A 90 11.96 -2.87 -0.85
N ALA A 91 12.64 -3.76 -0.12
CA ALA A 91 12.03 -4.49 0.99
C ALA A 91 11.52 -3.53 2.08
N VAL A 92 12.32 -2.52 2.46
CA VAL A 92 11.94 -1.52 3.47
C VAL A 92 10.73 -0.70 3.01
N PHE A 93 10.74 -0.19 1.76
CA PHE A 93 9.65 0.67 1.28
C PHE A 93 8.37 -0.10 0.92
N SER A 94 8.47 -1.36 0.51
CA SER A 94 7.30 -2.21 0.22
C SER A 94 6.38 -2.35 1.44
N ASP A 95 6.97 -2.57 2.62
CA ASP A 95 6.20 -2.72 3.86
C ASP A 95 5.49 -1.42 4.24
N PHE A 96 6.11 -0.26 4.02
CA PHE A 96 5.47 1.03 4.29
C PHE A 96 4.31 1.34 3.36
N ILE A 97 4.42 1.00 2.06
CA ILE A 97 3.32 1.23 1.10
C ILE A 97 2.13 0.36 1.48
N SER A 98 2.35 -0.93 1.73
CA SER A 98 1.28 -1.85 2.14
C SER A 98 0.65 -1.44 3.48
N LEU A 99 1.47 -1.01 4.45
CA LEU A 99 0.97 -0.50 5.72
C LEU A 99 0.13 0.78 5.53
N ASN A 100 0.57 1.69 4.66
CA ASN A 100 -0.16 2.93 4.39
C ASN A 100 -1.52 2.68 3.72
N GLU A 101 -1.59 1.73 2.78
CA GLU A 101 -2.86 1.28 2.18
C GLU A 101 -3.80 0.67 3.24
N CYS A 102 -3.27 -0.18 4.13
CA CYS A 102 -4.03 -0.76 5.23
C CYS A 102 -4.56 0.30 6.21
N ILE A 103 -3.74 1.31 6.56
CA ILE A 103 -4.15 2.44 7.39
C ILE A 103 -5.26 3.24 6.70
N ALA A 104 -5.12 3.52 5.40
CA ALA A 104 -6.13 4.24 4.64
C ALA A 104 -7.47 3.49 4.57
N GLU A 105 -7.44 2.17 4.32
CA GLU A 105 -8.63 1.32 4.34
C GLU A 105 -9.29 1.34 5.72
N ARG A 106 -8.50 1.21 6.80
CA ARG A 106 -9.02 1.21 8.16
C ARG A 106 -9.60 2.58 8.55
N ALA A 107 -8.99 3.67 8.13
CA ALA A 107 -9.52 5.02 8.32
C ALA A 107 -10.87 5.19 7.62
N ALA A 108 -11.01 4.73 6.38
CA ALA A 108 -12.27 4.76 5.65
C ALA A 108 -13.37 3.93 6.35
N ARG A 109 -13.04 2.74 6.86
CA ARG A 109 -13.97 1.93 7.65
C ARG A 109 -14.41 2.61 8.94
N PHE A 110 -13.51 3.31 9.63
CA PHE A 110 -13.88 4.05 10.85
C PHE A 110 -14.80 5.23 10.54
N GLU A 111 -14.58 5.91 9.42
CA GLU A 111 -15.47 6.99 8.99
C GLU A 111 -16.88 6.47 8.68
N GLU A 112 -16.98 5.33 7.99
CA GLU A 112 -18.24 4.64 7.71
C GLU A 112 -18.95 4.23 9.02
N GLN A 113 -18.23 3.59 9.94
CA GLN A 113 -18.76 3.21 11.25
C GLN A 113 -19.22 4.43 12.08
N ASN A 114 -18.48 5.54 12.01
CA ASN A 114 -18.86 6.77 12.69
C ASN A 114 -20.16 7.33 12.11
N SER A 115 -20.27 7.37 10.77
CA SER A 115 -21.48 7.83 10.09
C SER A 115 -22.71 6.97 10.43
N ASP A 116 -22.56 5.64 10.46
CA ASP A 116 -23.63 4.73 10.87
C ASP A 116 -24.04 4.95 12.33
N THR A 117 -23.07 5.18 13.21
CA THR A 117 -23.32 5.45 14.63
C THR A 117 -24.05 6.79 14.82
N GLU A 118 -23.64 7.84 14.12
CA GLU A 118 -24.31 9.15 14.14
C GLU A 118 -25.76 9.04 13.64
N ARG A 119 -25.99 8.27 12.58
CA ARG A 119 -27.33 8.03 12.06
C ARG A 119 -28.21 7.28 13.06
N LEU A 120 -27.66 6.29 13.76
CA LEU A 120 -28.38 5.56 14.80
C LEU A 120 -28.72 6.48 15.99
N LEU A 121 -27.76 7.31 16.43
CA LEU A 121 -27.99 8.28 17.51
C LEU A 121 -29.10 9.28 17.17
N LEU A 122 -29.14 9.76 15.92
CA LEU A 122 -30.22 10.63 15.44
C LEU A 122 -31.58 9.92 15.51
N SER A 123 -31.68 8.69 15.01
CA SER A 123 -32.92 7.90 15.07
C SER A 123 -33.41 7.70 16.51
N VAL A 124 -32.51 7.30 17.41
CA VAL A 124 -32.85 7.12 18.84
C VAL A 124 -33.26 8.45 19.47
N GLY A 125 -32.58 9.55 19.12
CA GLY A 125 -32.95 10.90 19.58
C GLY A 125 -34.36 11.31 19.13
N GLU A 126 -34.72 11.03 17.88
CA GLU A 126 -36.06 11.28 17.34
C GLU A 126 -37.13 10.42 18.04
N GLU A 127 -36.88 9.14 18.26
CA GLU A 127 -37.78 8.22 18.97
C GLU A 127 -38.00 8.64 20.43
N LEU A 128 -36.94 9.02 21.13
CA LEU A 128 -37.02 9.54 22.50
C LEU A 128 -37.80 10.85 22.56
N GLY A 129 -37.55 11.76 21.61
CA GLY A 129 -38.28 13.03 21.49
C GLY A 129 -39.77 12.80 21.28
N ALA A 130 -40.14 11.90 20.37
CA ALA A 130 -41.54 11.53 20.12
C ALA A 130 -42.21 10.94 21.37
N SER A 131 -41.51 10.02 22.06
CA SER A 131 -42.01 9.39 23.29
C SER A 131 -42.24 10.41 24.41
N LEU A 132 -41.36 11.41 24.53
CA LEU A 132 -41.46 12.46 25.55
C LEU A 132 -42.67 13.39 25.29
N VAL A 133 -42.88 13.78 24.02
CA VAL A 133 -44.05 14.57 23.61
C VAL A 133 -45.36 13.80 23.84
N GLU A 134 -45.37 12.50 23.57
CA GLU A 134 -46.52 11.64 23.86
C GLU A 134 -46.81 11.62 25.37
N LEU A 135 -45.78 11.40 26.19
CA LEU A 135 -45.90 11.38 27.66
C LEU A 135 -46.40 12.72 28.22
N GLU A 136 -45.85 13.84 27.73
CA GLU A 136 -46.27 15.20 28.09
C GLU A 136 -47.75 15.43 27.75
N THR A 137 -48.16 15.02 26.56
CA THR A 137 -49.55 15.10 26.11
C THR A 137 -50.48 14.29 27.02
N HIS A 138 -50.08 13.08 27.40
CA HIS A 138 -50.84 12.23 28.33
C HIS A 138 -50.93 12.84 29.73
N TYR A 139 -49.85 13.45 30.23
CA TYR A 139 -49.82 14.14 31.51
C TYR A 139 -50.81 15.30 31.55
N TYR A 140 -50.76 16.23 30.57
CA TYR A 140 -51.68 17.37 30.53
C TYR A 140 -53.14 16.96 30.29
N LYS A 141 -53.40 15.94 29.45
CA LYS A 141 -54.74 15.38 29.29
C LYS A 141 -55.29 14.78 30.59
N SER A 142 -54.42 14.22 31.42
CA SER A 142 -54.81 13.68 32.72
C SER A 142 -55.09 14.79 33.72
N LEU A 143 -54.27 15.84 33.73
CA LEU A 143 -54.46 17.04 34.56
C LEU A 143 -55.80 17.75 34.24
N GLN A 144 -56.16 17.86 32.96
CA GLN A 144 -57.45 18.43 32.53
C GLN A 144 -58.66 17.55 32.90
N ARG A 145 -58.50 16.22 33.00
CA ARG A 145 -59.55 15.34 33.52
C ARG A 145 -59.69 15.42 35.04
N LEU A 146 -58.61 15.78 35.74
CA LEU A 146 -58.56 15.94 37.19
C LEU A 146 -58.97 17.34 37.64
N SER A 147 -58.96 18.36 36.76
CA SER A 147 -59.59 19.64 37.04
C SER A 147 -61.12 19.43 37.08
N PRO A 148 -61.80 19.73 38.20
CA PRO A 148 -63.24 19.58 38.28
C PRO A 148 -63.90 20.42 37.19
N ALA A 149 -64.94 19.85 36.56
CA ALA A 149 -65.83 20.57 35.68
C ALA A 149 -66.52 21.72 36.45
N GLU A 150 -65.93 22.92 36.45
CA GLU A 150 -66.55 24.13 37.04
C GLU A 150 -67.69 24.73 36.20
N HIS A 151 -68.29 24.00 35.24
CA HIS A 151 -69.35 24.60 34.40
C HIS A 151 -70.55 23.73 34.08
N GLN A 152 -71.03 22.89 34.99
CA GLN A 152 -72.42 22.40 34.94
C GLN A 152 -73.06 22.28 36.32
N ALA A 153 -73.47 23.41 36.89
CA ALA A 153 -74.60 23.46 37.82
C ALA A 153 -75.36 24.79 37.69
N GLN A 154 -76.58 24.67 37.14
CA GLN A 154 -77.79 25.46 37.38
C GLN A 154 -77.99 26.82 36.70
N GLU A 155 -79.13 26.84 35.97
CA GLU A 155 -80.10 27.92 35.67
C GLU A 155 -79.65 29.20 34.95
#